data_AF-A0A7C7GNL5-F1
#
_entry.id   AF-A0A7C7GNL5-F1
#
_cell.length_a   1.000
_cell.length_b   1.000
_cell.length_c   1.000
_cell.angle_alpha   90.00
_cell.angle_beta   90.00
_cell.angle_gamma   90.00
#
_symmetry.space_group_name_H-M   'P 1'
#
loop_
_entity.id
_entity.type
_entity.pdbx_description
1 polymer ?
#
loop_
_entity_poly.entity_id
_entity_poly.type
_entity_poly.pdbx_seq_one_letter_code
_entity_poly.pdbx_strand_id
1 'polypeptide(L)'
;MLNFIYVDTGAMYRAVTLAVLNAGMDPNVESDVKGILPNLAISVEVSKGGSKTLLDGNDVSEEIRRTGVTNHVSAVSAMPSVREEMVTMQRRIAVGKDAVVEGRDIGTVVFPKADFKFYFTASHTARAERRRLDLKKLGIEHSTEEIIEDLKRRDDIDSGRIHSPLTRADDAITVDTTNLTFDEQVAFIVNRVRNS
;
A
#
# COMPACT_ATOMS: atom_id res chain seq x y z
N MET A 1 6.91 20.39 -6.79
CA MET A 1 7.12 19.07 -6.17
C MET A 1 8.02 19.21 -4.95
N LEU A 2 7.94 18.29 -3.98
CA LEU A 2 8.67 18.34 -2.71
C LEU A 2 10.05 17.65 -2.74
N ASN A 3 10.40 16.94 -3.82
CA ASN A 3 11.64 16.17 -3.95
C ASN A 3 11.83 15.07 -2.88
N PHE A 4 10.72 14.54 -2.35
CA PHE A 4 10.71 13.44 -1.39
C PHE A 4 10.71 12.10 -2.12
N ILE A 5 11.30 11.08 -1.48
CA ILE A 5 11.17 9.71 -1.97
C ILE A 5 9.74 9.22 -1.77
N TYR A 6 9.25 8.35 -2.64
CA TYR A 6 7.93 7.74 -2.50
C TYR A 6 8.08 6.25 -2.21
N VAL A 7 7.38 5.77 -1.17
CA VAL A 7 7.38 4.38 -0.73
C VAL A 7 5.95 3.86 -0.72
N ASP A 8 5.61 3.05 -1.71
CA ASP A 8 4.36 2.27 -1.74
C ASP A 8 4.55 1.00 -0.89
N THR A 9 4.06 1.02 0.36
CA THR A 9 4.15 -0.17 1.22
C THR A 9 3.27 -1.32 0.75
N GLY A 10 2.18 -1.02 0.03
CA GLY A 10 1.31 -2.03 -0.58
C GLY A 10 2.05 -2.84 -1.64
N ALA A 11 2.94 -2.21 -2.41
CA ALA A 11 3.82 -2.90 -3.35
C ALA A 11 4.77 -3.88 -2.64
N MET A 12 5.26 -3.54 -1.44
CA MET A 12 6.12 -4.44 -0.66
C MET A 12 5.38 -5.70 -0.20
N TYR A 13 4.14 -5.57 0.33
CA TYR A 13 3.32 -6.75 0.67
C TYR A 13 3.01 -7.62 -0.56
N ARG A 14 2.82 -7.01 -1.73
CA ARG A 14 2.63 -7.74 -2.99
C ARG A 14 3.91 -8.44 -3.43
N ALA A 15 5.08 -7.87 -3.19
CA ALA A 15 6.36 -8.53 -3.45
C ALA A 15 6.58 -9.75 -2.54
N VAL A 16 6.19 -9.69 -1.26
CA VAL A 16 6.15 -10.87 -0.38
C VAL A 16 5.24 -11.94 -0.98
N THR A 17 4.03 -11.54 -1.38
CA THR A 17 3.03 -12.46 -1.97
C THR A 17 3.57 -13.12 -3.25
N LEU A 18 4.23 -12.34 -4.11
CA LEU A 18 4.85 -12.82 -5.33
C LEU A 18 5.98 -13.82 -5.03
N ALA A 19 6.84 -13.54 -4.04
CA ALA A 19 7.91 -14.44 -3.65
C ALA A 19 7.38 -15.81 -3.18
N VAL A 20 6.28 -15.80 -2.41
CA VAL A 20 5.60 -17.03 -1.97
C VAL A 20 5.08 -17.84 -3.16
N LEU A 21 4.39 -17.16 -4.09
CA LEU A 21 3.88 -17.80 -5.31
C LEU A 21 5.01 -18.36 -6.19
N ASN A 22 6.11 -17.62 -6.35
CA ASN A 22 7.26 -18.06 -7.15
C ASN A 22 7.98 -19.26 -6.53
N ALA A 23 7.94 -19.41 -5.20
CA ALA A 23 8.46 -20.58 -4.50
C ALA A 23 7.53 -21.80 -4.56
N GLY A 24 6.36 -21.69 -5.21
CA GLY A 24 5.37 -22.77 -5.28
C GLY A 24 4.67 -23.05 -3.94
N MET A 25 4.71 -22.10 -3.02
CA MET A 25 4.11 -22.19 -1.69
C MET A 25 2.72 -21.55 -1.64
N ASP A 26 1.90 -21.91 -0.64
CA ASP A 26 0.54 -21.37 -0.52
C ASP A 26 0.53 -20.05 0.28
N PRO A 27 0.17 -18.90 -0.33
CA PRO A 27 0.10 -17.61 0.36
C PRO A 27 -1.00 -17.52 1.43
N ASN A 28 -1.88 -18.51 1.52
CA ASN A 28 -2.89 -18.61 2.58
C ASN A 28 -2.41 -19.42 3.79
N VAL A 29 -1.26 -20.09 3.70
CA VAL A 29 -0.68 -20.90 4.76
C VAL A 29 0.42 -20.11 5.47
N GLU A 30 0.22 -19.79 6.74
CA GLU A 30 1.17 -18.93 7.49
C GLU A 30 2.58 -19.54 7.61
N SER A 31 2.69 -20.86 7.77
CA SER A 31 4.01 -21.52 7.85
C SER A 31 4.82 -21.39 6.57
N ASP A 32 4.14 -21.44 5.42
CA ASP A 32 4.73 -21.32 4.09
C ASP A 32 5.26 -19.89 3.89
N VAL A 33 4.42 -18.90 4.16
CA VAL A 33 4.81 -17.48 4.07
C VAL A 33 5.96 -17.16 5.03
N LYS A 34 5.87 -17.62 6.28
CA LYS A 34 6.89 -17.39 7.30
C LYS A 34 8.23 -18.03 6.93
N GLY A 35 8.23 -19.17 6.22
CA GLY A 35 9.43 -19.84 5.74
C GLY A 35 10.25 -19.01 4.74
N ILE A 36 9.62 -18.09 4.01
CA ILE A 36 10.26 -17.28 2.97
C ILE A 36 10.80 -15.95 3.50
N LEU A 37 10.17 -15.36 4.51
CA LEU A 37 10.52 -14.04 5.04
C LEU A 37 12.03 -13.82 5.31
N PRO A 38 12.78 -14.78 5.92
CA PRO A 38 14.19 -14.56 6.24
C PRO A 38 15.10 -14.38 5.02
N ASN A 39 14.70 -14.91 3.86
CA ASN A 39 15.50 -14.87 2.63
C ASN A 39 15.06 -13.76 1.67
N LEU A 40 14.03 -13.00 2.04
CA LEU A 40 13.38 -12.04 1.16
C LEU A 40 14.15 -10.72 1.10
N ALA A 41 14.68 -10.36 -0.07
CA ALA A 41 15.31 -9.05 -0.26
C ALA A 41 14.38 -8.11 -1.06
N ILE A 42 13.56 -7.33 -0.34
CA ILE A 42 12.76 -6.26 -0.94
C ILE A 42 13.48 -4.92 -0.80
N SER A 43 13.58 -4.18 -1.90
CA SER A 43 14.04 -2.78 -1.89
C SER A 43 13.19 -1.91 -2.79
N VAL A 44 13.15 -0.61 -2.48
CA VAL A 44 12.47 0.40 -3.31
C VAL A 44 13.53 1.32 -3.91
N GLU A 45 13.62 1.33 -5.24
CA GLU A 45 14.45 2.27 -5.96
C GLU A 45 13.61 3.47 -6.40
N VAL A 46 14.02 4.66 -5.99
CA VAL A 46 13.33 5.89 -6.36
C VAL A 46 14.00 6.52 -7.57
N SER A 47 13.22 6.73 -8.63
CA SER A 47 13.65 7.41 -9.84
C SER A 47 12.76 8.62 -10.12
N LYS A 48 13.19 9.52 -11.01
CA LYS A 48 12.37 10.67 -11.46
C LYS A 48 11.04 10.26 -12.09
N GLY A 49 10.89 9.01 -12.53
CA GLY A 49 9.67 8.46 -13.15
C GLY A 49 8.77 7.67 -12.20
N GLY A 50 9.13 7.57 -10.91
CA GLY A 50 8.38 6.80 -9.90
C GLY A 50 9.28 5.87 -9.08
N SER A 51 8.66 5.11 -8.18
CA SER A 51 9.31 4.08 -7.37
C SER A 51 9.23 2.71 -8.04
N LYS A 52 10.37 2.03 -8.15
CA LYS A 52 10.45 0.62 -8.56
C LYS A 52 10.51 -0.27 -7.33
N THR A 53 9.75 -1.34 -7.33
CA THR A 53 9.84 -2.39 -6.30
C THR A 53 10.74 -3.49 -6.83
N LEU A 54 11.84 -3.75 -6.13
CA LEU A 54 12.74 -4.85 -6.43
C LEU A 54 12.50 -6.01 -5.46
N LEU A 55 12.52 -7.22 -6.00
CA LEU A 55 12.54 -8.48 -5.26
C LEU A 55 13.79 -9.25 -5.69
N ASP A 56 14.70 -9.49 -4.75
CA ASP A 56 16.01 -10.12 -4.97
C ASP A 56 16.81 -9.42 -6.08
N GLY A 57 16.71 -8.09 -6.12
CA GLY A 57 17.37 -7.23 -7.11
C GLY A 57 16.66 -7.13 -8.47
N ASN A 58 15.56 -7.86 -8.68
CA ASN A 58 14.82 -7.84 -9.95
C ASN A 58 13.63 -6.88 -9.87
N ASP A 59 13.40 -6.08 -10.91
CA ASP A 59 12.25 -5.18 -11.00
C ASP A 59 10.96 -5.98 -11.19
N VAL A 60 10.14 -6.01 -10.14
CA VAL A 60 8.85 -6.74 -10.11
C VAL A 60 7.65 -5.80 -10.16
N SER A 61 7.85 -4.52 -10.49
CA SER A 61 6.84 -3.46 -10.36
C SER A 61 5.53 -3.75 -11.10
N GLU A 62 5.60 -4.41 -12.27
CA GLU A 62 4.44 -4.85 -13.04
C GLU A 62 3.88 -6.20 -12.55
N GLU A 63 4.76 -7.13 -12.20
CA GLU A 63 4.38 -8.48 -11.84
C GLU A 63 3.54 -8.53 -10.56
N ILE A 64 3.89 -7.70 -9.57
CA ILE A 64 3.17 -7.58 -8.30
C ILE A 64 1.74 -7.03 -8.45
N ARG A 65 1.39 -6.50 -9.64
CA ARG A 65 0.05 -5.96 -9.95
C ARG A 65 -0.86 -6.97 -10.65
N ARG A 66 -0.34 -8.12 -11.07
CA ARG A 66 -1.13 -9.19 -11.71
C ARG A 66 -2.24 -9.70 -10.78
N THR A 67 -3.30 -10.23 -11.37
CA THR A 67 -4.48 -10.75 -10.64
C THR A 67 -4.10 -11.84 -9.64
N GLY A 68 -3.18 -12.75 -10.00
CA GLY A 68 -2.70 -13.80 -9.10
C GLY A 68 -2.12 -13.27 -7.79
N VAL A 69 -1.34 -12.19 -7.84
CA VAL A 69 -0.79 -11.53 -6.64
C VAL A 69 -1.88 -10.74 -5.91
N THR A 70 -2.70 -9.99 -6.66
CA THR A 70 -3.77 -9.13 -6.10
C THR A 70 -4.79 -9.93 -5.29
N ASN A 71 -5.08 -11.16 -5.68
CA ASN A 71 -6.06 -12.00 -4.99
C ASN A 71 -5.57 -12.53 -3.64
N HIS A 72 -4.24 -12.67 -3.47
CA HIS A 72 -3.65 -13.29 -2.29
C HIS A 72 -3.03 -12.31 -1.30
N VAL A 73 -2.73 -11.07 -1.72
CA VAL A 73 -2.03 -10.10 -0.86
C VAL A 73 -2.78 -9.77 0.42
N SER A 74 -4.13 -9.80 0.42
CA SER A 74 -4.91 -9.55 1.62
C SER A 74 -4.68 -10.61 2.71
N ALA A 75 -4.50 -11.88 2.33
CA ALA A 75 -4.22 -12.97 3.26
C ALA A 75 -2.79 -12.83 3.83
N VAL A 76 -1.80 -12.63 2.95
CA VAL A 76 -0.40 -12.44 3.33
C VAL A 76 -0.21 -11.23 4.25
N SER A 77 -0.81 -10.09 3.90
CA SER A 77 -0.71 -8.85 4.71
C SER A 77 -1.46 -8.90 6.04
N ALA A 78 -2.36 -9.87 6.25
CA ALA A 78 -3.01 -10.06 7.54
C ALA A 78 -2.12 -10.80 8.55
N MET A 79 -1.07 -11.51 8.10
CA MET A 79 -0.22 -12.33 8.96
C MET A 79 0.68 -11.47 9.86
N PRO A 80 0.72 -11.70 11.18
CA PRO A 80 1.54 -10.92 12.12
C PRO A 80 3.04 -10.96 11.77
N SER A 81 3.55 -12.14 11.43
CA SER A 81 4.96 -12.35 11.08
C SER A 81 5.40 -11.52 9.87
N VAL A 82 4.56 -11.45 8.83
CA VAL A 82 4.80 -10.61 7.65
C VAL A 82 4.84 -9.14 8.04
N ARG A 83 3.90 -8.71 8.88
CA ARG A 83 3.75 -7.31 9.27
C ARG A 83 4.92 -6.82 10.14
N GLU A 84 5.37 -7.63 11.08
CA GLU A 84 6.56 -7.34 11.90
C GLU A 84 7.81 -7.11 11.02
N GLU A 85 8.03 -7.99 10.04
CA GLU A 85 9.15 -7.86 9.10
C GLU A 85 8.99 -6.62 8.20
N MET A 86 7.79 -6.39 7.67
CA MET A 86 7.50 -5.24 6.82
C MET A 86 7.70 -3.90 7.53
N VAL A 87 7.29 -3.76 8.79
CA VAL A 87 7.55 -2.55 9.59
C VAL A 87 9.04 -2.27 9.67
N THR A 88 9.86 -3.31 9.89
CA THR A 88 11.32 -3.19 9.98
C THR A 88 11.92 -2.74 8.65
N MET A 89 11.52 -3.37 7.53
CA MET A 89 11.99 -3.01 6.19
C MET A 89 11.57 -1.59 5.79
N GLN A 90 10.31 -1.22 6.01
CA GLN A 90 9.76 0.10 5.66
C GLN A 90 10.48 1.23 6.40
N ARG A 91 10.73 1.05 7.71
CA ARG A 91 11.55 1.97 8.51
C ARG A 91 12.94 2.11 7.92
N ARG A 92 13.62 1.00 7.63
CA ARG A 92 14.97 1.03 7.05
C ARG A 92 15.02 1.78 5.71
N ILE A 93 14.00 1.66 4.88
CA ILE A 93 13.94 2.35 3.57
C ILE A 93 13.84 3.87 3.73
N ALA A 94 13.04 4.35 4.69
CA ALA A 94 12.73 5.78 4.85
C ALA A 94 13.61 6.52 5.87
N VAL A 95 14.28 5.82 6.80
CA VAL A 95 15.11 6.45 7.84
C VAL A 95 16.19 7.37 7.22
N GLY A 96 16.27 8.60 7.72
CA GLY A 96 17.24 9.61 7.30
C GLY A 96 16.93 10.26 5.95
N LYS A 97 15.71 10.10 5.42
CA LYS A 97 15.28 10.66 4.13
C LYS A 97 13.94 11.36 4.28
N ASP A 98 13.72 12.39 3.49
CA ASP A 98 12.38 12.96 3.32
C ASP A 98 11.54 12.03 2.43
N ALA A 99 10.48 11.45 3.00
CA ALA A 99 9.71 10.39 2.36
C ALA A 99 8.20 10.61 2.46
N VAL A 100 7.51 10.36 1.35
CA VAL A 100 6.07 10.11 1.32
C VAL A 100 5.88 8.59 1.37
N VAL A 101 5.36 8.09 2.49
CA VAL A 101 5.10 6.66 2.69
C VAL A 101 3.59 6.42 2.64
N GLU A 102 3.15 5.62 1.68
CA GLU A 102 1.74 5.26 1.50
C GLU A 102 1.45 3.88 2.08
N GLY A 103 0.35 3.76 2.84
CA GLY A 103 -0.12 2.49 3.40
C GLY A 103 -1.32 2.66 4.31
N ARG A 104 -1.66 1.61 5.06
CA ARG A 104 -2.86 1.55 5.91
C ARG A 104 -2.62 1.98 7.36
N ASP A 105 -1.45 1.67 7.89
CA ASP A 105 -1.07 1.83 9.31
C ASP A 105 0.22 2.68 9.47
N ILE A 106 0.55 3.49 8.45
CA ILE A 106 1.80 4.25 8.41
C ILE A 106 1.88 5.24 9.57
N GLY A 107 0.85 6.06 9.77
CA GLY A 107 0.85 7.09 10.80
C GLY A 107 0.59 6.59 12.22
N THR A 108 0.18 5.32 12.39
CA THR A 108 -0.18 4.72 13.69
C THR A 108 0.85 3.71 14.16
N VAL A 109 1.45 2.93 13.26
CA VAL A 109 2.36 1.82 13.60
C VAL A 109 3.76 2.03 13.02
N VAL A 110 3.88 2.28 11.72
CA VAL A 110 5.19 2.29 11.05
C VAL A 110 5.99 3.54 11.44
N PHE A 111 5.40 4.73 11.27
CA PHE A 111 5.98 6.03 11.59
C PHE A 111 5.01 6.86 12.46
N PRO A 112 4.78 6.46 13.73
CA PRO A 112 3.90 7.19 14.64
C PRO A 112 4.41 8.60 14.99
N LYS A 113 5.67 8.90 14.66
CA LYS A 113 6.29 10.23 14.83
C LYS A 113 6.53 10.97 13.50
N ALA A 114 5.86 10.57 12.42
CA ALA A 114 5.95 11.29 11.15
C ALA A 114 5.54 12.76 11.32
N ASP A 115 6.26 13.69 10.67
CA ASP A 115 6.01 15.13 10.78
C ASP A 115 4.61 15.52 10.26
N PHE A 116 4.15 14.81 9.23
CA PHE A 116 2.80 14.97 8.67
C PHE A 116 2.14 13.60 8.49
N LYS A 117 0.88 13.52 8.90
CA LYS A 117 0.02 12.34 8.70
C LYS A 117 -1.23 12.78 7.98
N PHE A 118 -1.52 12.15 6.85
CA PHE A 118 -2.73 12.39 6.08
C PHE A 118 -3.56 11.11 6.03
N TYR A 119 -4.84 11.23 6.34
CA TYR A 119 -5.80 10.14 6.24
C TYR A 119 -6.79 10.43 5.13
N PHE A 120 -6.65 9.73 4.01
CA PHE A 120 -7.48 9.93 2.83
C PHE A 120 -8.78 9.15 2.97
N THR A 121 -9.89 9.83 2.74
CA THR A 121 -11.22 9.21 2.65
C THR A 121 -11.89 9.59 1.34
N ALA A 122 -12.87 8.80 0.92
CA ALA A 122 -13.74 9.08 -0.21
C ALA A 122 -15.00 8.21 -0.11
N SER A 123 -16.10 8.65 -0.71
CA SER A 123 -17.28 7.80 -0.85
C SER A 123 -16.97 6.49 -1.59
N HIS A 124 -17.69 5.41 -1.25
CA HIS A 124 -17.51 4.13 -1.92
C HIS A 124 -17.74 4.23 -3.44
N THR A 125 -18.69 5.05 -3.87
CA THR A 125 -18.99 5.28 -5.29
C THR A 125 -17.84 5.97 -6.01
N ALA A 126 -17.23 7.00 -5.41
CA ALA A 126 -16.07 7.68 -6.00
C ALA A 126 -14.86 6.75 -6.12
N ARG A 127 -14.60 5.91 -5.10
CA ARG A 127 -13.54 4.91 -5.17
C ARG A 127 -13.81 3.83 -6.22
N ALA A 128 -15.05 3.37 -6.32
CA ALA A 128 -15.44 2.37 -7.31
C ALA A 128 -15.26 2.89 -8.74
N GLU A 129 -15.68 4.12 -9.04
CA GLU A 129 -15.49 4.72 -10.36
C GLU A 129 -14.00 4.88 -10.71
N ARG A 130 -13.17 5.35 -9.76
CA ARG A 130 -11.71 5.41 -9.96
C ARG A 130 -11.12 4.04 -10.28
N ARG A 131 -11.49 3.03 -9.48
CA ARG A 131 -11.03 1.66 -9.67
C ARG A 131 -11.48 1.06 -11.01
N ARG A 132 -12.72 1.36 -11.43
CA ARG A 132 -13.26 0.95 -12.73
C ARG A 132 -12.45 1.54 -13.88
N LEU A 133 -12.07 2.82 -13.80
CA LEU A 133 -11.20 3.46 -14.79
C LEU A 133 -9.82 2.82 -14.84
N ASP A 134 -9.25 2.44 -13.69
CA ASP A 134 -7.95 1.75 -13.64
C ASP A 134 -8.02 0.35 -14.26
N LEU A 135 -9.07 -0.42 -13.97
CA LEU A 135 -9.30 -1.74 -14.55
C LEU A 135 -9.52 -1.66 -16.07
N LYS A 136 -10.26 -0.65 -16.53
CA LYS A 136 -10.49 -0.39 -17.96
C LYS A 136 -9.18 -0.15 -18.72
N LYS A 137 -8.20 0.55 -18.12
CA LYS A 137 -6.85 0.74 -18.72
C LYS A 137 -6.09 -0.58 -18.89
N LEU A 138 -6.39 -1.59 -18.07
CA LEU A 138 -5.81 -2.93 -18.13
C LEU A 138 -6.61 -3.88 -19.04
N GLY A 139 -7.68 -3.40 -19.69
CA GLY A 139 -8.56 -4.25 -20.50
C GLY A 139 -9.44 -5.20 -19.69
N ILE A 140 -9.62 -4.93 -18.39
CA ILE A 140 -10.42 -5.74 -17.47
C ILE A 140 -11.77 -5.05 -17.27
N GLU A 141 -12.86 -5.75 -17.55
CA GLU A 141 -14.22 -5.27 -17.27
C GLU A 141 -14.77 -5.93 -16.01
N HIS A 142 -15.31 -5.10 -15.13
CA HIS A 142 -16.04 -5.48 -13.92
C HIS A 142 -17.26 -4.57 -13.78
N SER A 143 -18.33 -5.10 -13.19
CA SER A 143 -19.49 -4.25 -12.86
C SER A 143 -19.13 -3.29 -11.72
N THR A 144 -19.83 -2.17 -11.64
CA THR A 144 -19.63 -1.21 -10.55
C THR A 144 -19.97 -1.85 -9.20
N GLU A 145 -20.97 -2.74 -9.17
CA GLU A 145 -21.40 -3.50 -8.00
C GLU A 145 -20.29 -4.43 -7.49
N GLU A 146 -19.67 -5.22 -8.37
CA GLU A 146 -18.54 -6.10 -8.03
C GLU A 146 -17.37 -5.32 -7.42
N ILE A 147 -17.06 -4.16 -8.00
CA ILE A 147 -15.98 -3.31 -7.50
C ILE A 147 -16.31 -2.76 -6.12
N ILE A 148 -17.56 -2.32 -5.89
CA ILE A 148 -18.00 -1.82 -4.59
C ILE A 148 -17.91 -2.92 -3.54
N GLU A 149 -18.37 -4.13 -3.85
CA GLU A 149 -18.32 -5.28 -2.94
C GLU A 149 -16.88 -5.66 -2.60
N ASP A 150 -15.98 -5.75 -3.58
CA ASP A 150 -14.57 -6.04 -3.35
C ASP A 150 -13.89 -4.95 -2.51
N LEU A 151 -14.20 -3.68 -2.76
CA LEU A 151 -13.68 -2.57 -1.96
C LEU A 151 -14.16 -2.64 -0.50
N LYS A 152 -15.45 -2.90 -0.27
CA LYS A 152 -16.01 -3.05 1.09
C LYS A 152 -15.37 -4.22 1.82
N ARG A 153 -15.32 -5.39 1.18
CA ARG A 153 -14.69 -6.59 1.74
C ARG A 153 -13.23 -6.33 2.15
N ARG A 154 -12.47 -5.60 1.33
CA ARG A 154 -11.08 -5.23 1.66
C ARG A 154 -11.00 -4.26 2.83
N ASP A 155 -11.85 -3.24 2.88
CA ASP A 155 -11.90 -2.31 4.00
C ASP A 155 -12.26 -3.02 5.31
N ASP A 156 -13.22 -3.95 5.28
CA ASP A 156 -13.65 -4.73 6.44
C ASP A 156 -12.50 -5.63 6.93
N ILE A 157 -11.79 -6.29 6.00
CA ILE A 157 -10.61 -7.08 6.34
C ILE A 157 -9.50 -6.19 6.91
N ASP A 158 -9.22 -5.02 6.31
CA ASP A 158 -8.16 -4.11 6.73
C ASP A 158 -8.45 -3.48 8.10
N SER A 159 -9.70 -3.10 8.37
CA SER A 159 -10.12 -2.45 9.62
C SER A 159 -10.36 -3.45 10.77
N GLY A 160 -10.81 -4.66 10.47
CA GLY A 160 -11.06 -5.72 11.45
C GLY A 160 -9.81 -6.46 11.95
N ARG A 161 -8.61 -6.10 11.49
CA ARG A 161 -7.36 -6.78 11.89
C ARG A 161 -7.04 -6.54 13.36
N ILE A 162 -6.68 -7.62 14.07
CA ILE A 162 -6.18 -7.54 15.46
C ILE A 162 -4.87 -6.76 15.51
N HIS A 163 -3.99 -6.99 14.54
CA HIS A 163 -2.72 -6.29 14.45
C HIS A 163 -2.81 -5.23 13.35
N SER A 164 -2.24 -4.04 13.57
CA SER A 164 -2.23 -2.88 12.66
C SER A 164 -3.52 -2.70 11.84
N PRO A 165 -4.67 -2.51 12.51
CA PRO A 165 -5.90 -2.19 11.81
C PRO A 165 -5.71 -0.91 10.99
N LEU A 166 -6.43 -0.82 9.87
CA LEU A 166 -6.64 0.45 9.18
C LEU A 166 -7.36 1.39 10.15
N THR A 167 -6.60 2.30 10.75
CA THR A 167 -7.09 3.26 11.73
C THR A 167 -6.39 4.59 11.53
N ARG A 168 -7.16 5.67 11.60
CA ARG A 168 -6.64 7.03 11.55
C ARG A 168 -5.87 7.34 12.84
N ALA A 169 -4.65 7.87 12.72
CA ALA A 169 -3.95 8.43 13.89
C ALA A 169 -4.66 9.68 14.41
N ASP A 170 -4.66 9.91 15.72
CA ASP A 170 -5.39 11.03 16.34
C ASP A 170 -4.96 12.41 15.82
N ASP A 171 -3.68 12.55 15.45
CA ASP A 171 -3.07 13.76 14.89
C ASP A 171 -3.08 13.79 13.35
N ALA A 172 -3.73 12.83 12.68
CA ALA A 172 -3.81 12.80 11.22
C ALA A 172 -4.82 13.80 10.66
N ILE A 173 -4.39 14.54 9.64
CA ILE A 173 -5.22 15.44 8.85
C ILE A 173 -6.10 14.59 7.94
N THR A 174 -7.42 14.66 8.13
CA THR A 174 -8.37 13.94 7.27
C THR A 174 -8.56 14.70 5.96
N VAL A 175 -8.41 14.00 4.83
CA VAL A 175 -8.55 14.55 3.48
C VAL A 175 -9.66 13.79 2.76
N ASP A 176 -10.85 14.41 2.67
CA ASP A 176 -11.94 13.86 1.87
C ASP A 176 -11.72 14.20 0.40
N THR A 177 -11.45 13.16 -0.39
CA THR A 177 -11.18 13.29 -1.82
C THR A 177 -12.41 13.04 -2.69
N THR A 178 -13.60 12.84 -2.11
CA THR A 178 -14.83 12.48 -2.85
C THR A 178 -15.08 13.38 -4.06
N ASN A 179 -14.94 14.69 -3.86
CA ASN A 179 -15.19 15.70 -4.90
C ASN A 179 -13.92 16.46 -5.32
N LEU A 180 -12.74 15.95 -4.98
CA LEU A 180 -11.47 16.58 -5.33
C LEU A 180 -10.86 15.92 -6.57
N THR A 181 -10.43 16.74 -7.51
CA THR A 181 -9.54 16.34 -8.61
C THR A 181 -8.16 15.95 -8.09
N PHE A 182 -7.38 15.24 -8.91
CA PHE A 182 -6.00 14.89 -8.55
C PHE A 182 -5.14 16.12 -8.23
N ASP A 183 -5.26 17.18 -9.04
CA ASP A 183 -4.47 18.40 -8.86
C ASP A 183 -4.84 19.15 -7.57
N GLU A 184 -6.13 19.19 -7.21
CA GLU A 184 -6.59 19.76 -5.94
C GLU A 184 -6.07 18.97 -4.74
N GLN A 185 -6.07 17.64 -4.82
CA GLN A 185 -5.50 16.77 -3.79
C GLN A 185 -4.00 17.05 -3.61
N VAL A 186 -3.24 17.10 -4.70
CA VAL A 186 -1.80 17.40 -4.66
C VAL A 186 -1.54 18.79 -4.09
N ALA A 187 -2.28 19.80 -4.54
CA ALA A 187 -2.13 21.17 -4.06
C ALA A 187 -2.41 21.29 -2.55
N PHE A 188 -3.46 20.63 -2.06
CA PHE A 188 -3.79 20.59 -0.64
C PHE A 188 -2.62 20.06 0.21
N ILE A 189 -2.08 18.89 -0.17
CA ILE A 189 -0.98 18.25 0.56
C ILE A 189 0.29 19.12 0.52
N VAL A 190 0.67 19.58 -0.68
CA VAL A 190 1.90 20.38 -0.86
C VAL A 190 1.83 21.70 -0.09
N ASN A 191 0.69 22.38 -0.10
CA ASN A 191 0.51 23.62 0.65
C ASN A 191 0.58 23.39 2.15
N ARG A 192 0.01 22.28 2.66
CA ARG A 192 0.06 21.96 4.08
C ARG A 192 1.48 21.70 4.57
N VAL A 193 2.29 21.02 3.77
CA VAL A 193 3.69 20.72 4.08
C VAL A 193 4.57 21.96 3.99
N ARG A 194 4.39 22.82 2.97
CA ARG A 194 5.24 24.01 2.76
C ARG A 194 4.98 25.16 3.71
N ASN A 195 3.77 25.27 4.25
CA ASN A 195 3.35 26.39 5.10
C ASN A 195 3.45 26.08 6.61
N SER A 196 4.16 25.02 6.99
CA SER A 196 4.45 24.66 8.39
C SER A 196 5.92 24.93 8.69
#